data_AF-A0AAW2QGB5-F1
#
_entry.id   AF-A0AAW2QGB5-F1
#
_cell.length_a   1.000
_cell.length_b   1.000
_cell.length_c   1.000
_cell.angle_alpha   90.00
_cell.angle_beta   90.00
_cell.angle_gamma   90.00
#
_symmetry.space_group_name_H-M   'P 1'
#
loop_
_entity.id
_entity.type
_entity.pdbx_description
1 polymer ?
#
loop_
_entity_poly.entity_id
_entity_poly.type
_entity_poly.pdbx_seq_one_letter_code
_entity_poly.pdbx_strand_id
1 'polypeptide(L)'
;MTIILHKSFLLAPFLFAFIFINNQDFSQAAAAPTLPRPDTENAPLFARWLVSQGSWGVLNTLDHYDLTPFGNVMSYSDAGTGTPYFYLTTTRDPTGFNALKNPKSSFTLSEYELGTCNATTDPQSPLCAKITLSGRVYIYICSSSFCFP
;
A
#
# COMPACT_ATOMS: atom_id res chain seq x y z
N MET A 1 -56.33 7.96 -7.25
CA MET A 1 -55.44 8.67 -8.19
C MET A 1 -54.57 7.63 -8.87
N THR A 2 -54.97 7.22 -10.06
CA THR A 2 -54.39 6.11 -10.83
C THR A 2 -53.27 6.66 -11.70
N ILE A 3 -52.04 6.17 -11.53
CA ILE A 3 -50.89 6.62 -12.34
C ILE A 3 -50.85 5.77 -13.61
N ILE A 4 -51.14 6.40 -14.75
CA ILE A 4 -51.05 5.83 -16.08
C ILE A 4 -49.60 6.00 -16.57
N LEU A 5 -48.88 4.89 -16.78
CA LEU A 5 -47.55 4.90 -17.40
C LEU A 5 -47.69 4.99 -18.93
N HIS A 6 -47.24 6.11 -19.50
CA HIS A 6 -47.26 6.35 -20.94
C HIS A 6 -46.17 5.53 -21.65
N LYS A 7 -46.56 4.86 -22.73
CA LYS A 7 -45.83 3.88 -23.56
C LYS A 7 -44.58 4.40 -24.33
N SER A 8 -43.91 5.44 -23.83
CA SER A 8 -42.82 6.14 -24.54
C SER A 8 -41.42 5.68 -24.15
N PHE A 9 -41.27 4.67 -23.28
CA PHE A 9 -39.99 4.27 -22.68
C PHE A 9 -39.17 3.26 -23.50
N LEU A 10 -39.46 3.07 -24.79
CA LEU A 10 -38.85 2.02 -25.63
C LEU A 10 -37.56 2.44 -26.37
N LEU A 11 -36.98 3.61 -26.09
CA LEU A 11 -35.74 4.06 -26.76
C LEU A 11 -34.60 4.48 -25.80
N ALA A 12 -34.76 4.28 -24.49
CA ALA A 12 -33.74 4.64 -23.50
C ALA A 12 -32.68 3.57 -23.11
N PRO A 13 -32.55 2.36 -23.72
CA PRO A 13 -31.51 1.41 -23.27
C PRO A 13 -30.14 1.67 -23.92
N PHE A 14 -30.05 2.43 -25.01
CA PHE A 14 -28.79 2.61 -25.74
C PHE A 14 -27.88 3.73 -25.20
N LEU A 15 -28.42 4.73 -24.53
CA LEU A 15 -27.63 5.82 -23.94
C LEU A 15 -27.01 5.45 -22.58
N PHE A 16 -27.59 4.50 -21.86
CA PHE A 16 -27.04 4.04 -20.57
C PHE A 16 -25.89 3.04 -20.73
N ALA A 17 -25.84 2.31 -21.85
CA ALA A 17 -24.76 1.35 -22.11
C ALA A 17 -23.40 2.02 -22.42
N PHE A 18 -23.38 3.24 -22.95
CA PHE A 18 -22.14 3.95 -23.30
C PHE A 18 -21.42 4.59 -22.11
N ILE A 19 -22.11 4.84 -20.99
CA ILE A 19 -21.51 5.48 -19.82
C ILE A 19 -20.65 4.46 -19.02
N PHE A 20 -20.90 3.16 -19.16
CA PHE A 20 -20.16 2.11 -18.42
C PHE A 20 -18.91 1.57 -19.14
N ILE A 21 -18.63 1.95 -20.38
CA ILE A 21 -17.48 1.41 -21.15
C ILE A 21 -16.20 2.26 -20.96
N ASN A 22 -16.29 3.40 -20.24
CA ASN A 22 -15.15 4.30 -20.01
C ASN A 22 -14.71 4.39 -18.54
N ASN A 23 -14.93 3.35 -17.74
CA ASN A 23 -14.08 3.12 -16.57
C ASN A 23 -12.74 2.55 -17.07
N GLN A 24 -11.94 3.40 -17.71
CA GLN A 24 -10.51 3.17 -17.77
C GLN A 24 -10.03 3.37 -16.34
N ASP A 25 -9.77 2.27 -15.63
CA ASP A 25 -9.12 2.27 -14.33
C ASP A 25 -7.87 3.16 -14.40
N PHE A 26 -7.95 4.33 -13.78
CA PHE A 26 -6.83 5.24 -13.69
C PHE A 26 -5.83 4.65 -12.70
N SER A 27 -4.59 4.45 -13.15
CA SER A 27 -3.38 4.18 -12.37
C SER A 27 -2.97 2.71 -12.25
N GLN A 28 -2.57 2.09 -13.36
CA GLN A 28 -1.42 1.19 -13.29
C GLN A 28 -0.18 2.06 -13.53
N ALA A 29 0.38 2.62 -12.45
CA ALA A 29 1.77 3.09 -12.49
C ALA A 29 2.58 1.93 -13.08
N ALA A 30 3.43 2.21 -14.08
CA ALA A 30 4.21 1.18 -14.77
C ALA A 30 4.80 0.23 -13.72
N ALA A 31 4.28 -1.00 -13.68
CA ALA A 31 4.65 -1.96 -12.67
C ALA A 31 6.16 -2.15 -12.76
N ALA A 32 6.87 -1.94 -11.65
CA ALA A 32 8.27 -2.29 -11.59
C ALA A 32 8.43 -3.74 -12.08
N PRO A 33 9.52 -4.07 -12.81
CA PRO A 33 9.73 -5.42 -13.31
C PRO A 33 9.56 -6.43 -12.18
N THR A 34 8.67 -7.41 -12.37
CA THR A 34 8.48 -8.48 -11.40
C THR A 34 9.73 -9.34 -11.36
N LEU A 35 10.47 -9.25 -10.25
CA LEU A 35 11.70 -10.02 -10.06
C LEU A 35 11.33 -11.45 -9.61
N PRO A 36 12.06 -12.47 -10.09
CA PRO A 36 11.79 -13.84 -9.66
C PRO A 36 11.99 -13.98 -8.15
N ARG A 37 11.11 -14.76 -7.51
CA ARG A 37 11.18 -15.05 -6.09
C ARG A 37 12.53 -15.71 -5.76
N PRO A 38 13.38 -15.10 -4.91
CA PRO A 38 14.66 -15.67 -4.54
C PRO A 38 14.50 -16.82 -3.54
N ASP A 39 15.57 -17.57 -3.34
CA ASP A 39 15.65 -18.59 -2.30
C ASP A 39 15.52 -17.95 -0.90
N THR A 40 14.68 -18.56 -0.06
CA THR A 40 14.42 -18.12 1.31
C THR A 40 15.61 -18.32 2.24
N GLU A 41 16.55 -19.21 1.90
CA GLU A 41 17.80 -19.40 2.67
C GLU A 41 18.67 -18.14 2.69
N ASN A 42 18.61 -17.32 1.63
CA ASN A 42 19.27 -16.02 1.61
C ASN A 42 18.33 -14.92 2.15
N ALA A 43 18.12 -14.93 3.46
CA ALA A 43 17.19 -14.03 4.14
C ALA A 43 17.39 -12.52 3.82
N PRO A 44 18.63 -11.98 3.72
CA PRO A 44 18.84 -10.58 3.34
C PRO A 44 18.37 -10.27 1.91
N LEU A 45 18.72 -11.13 0.94
CA LEU A 45 18.31 -10.99 -0.45
C LEU A 45 16.79 -11.09 -0.58
N PHE A 46 16.20 -12.08 0.09
CA PHE A 46 14.75 -12.26 0.13
C PHE A 46 14.05 -11.04 0.72
N ALA A 47 14.55 -10.49 1.83
CA ALA A 47 13.97 -9.30 2.45
C ALA A 47 14.08 -8.06 1.55
N ARG A 48 15.17 -7.88 0.79
CA ARG A 48 15.27 -6.76 -0.17
C ARG A 48 14.34 -6.94 -1.36
N TRP A 49 14.26 -8.16 -1.88
CA TRP A 49 13.31 -8.50 -2.94
C TRP A 49 11.88 -8.21 -2.49
N LEU A 50 11.44 -8.69 -1.33
CA LEU A 50 10.08 -8.47 -0.81
C LEU A 50 9.75 -6.97 -0.65
N VAL A 51 10.71 -6.17 -0.17
CA VAL A 51 10.55 -4.70 -0.09
C VAL A 51 10.47 -4.05 -1.48
N SER A 52 11.23 -4.53 -2.46
CA SER A 52 11.23 -3.94 -3.81
C SER A 52 9.98 -4.29 -4.63
N GLN A 53 9.33 -5.42 -4.32
CA GLN A 53 8.18 -5.92 -5.07
C GLN A 53 6.84 -5.43 -4.48
N GLY A 54 6.81 -5.09 -3.19
CA GLY A 54 5.61 -4.60 -2.53
C GLY A 54 5.29 -3.13 -2.87
N SER A 55 4.02 -2.77 -2.79
CA SER A 55 3.52 -1.40 -3.01
C SER A 55 2.77 -0.82 -1.80
N TRP A 56 2.45 -1.67 -0.82
CA TRP A 56 1.79 -1.30 0.42
C TRP A 56 2.22 -2.25 1.55
N GLY A 57 1.90 -1.88 2.79
CA GLY A 57 2.11 -2.72 3.97
C GLY A 57 1.48 -2.09 5.20
N VAL A 58 1.82 -2.58 6.39
CA VAL A 58 1.32 -2.04 7.66
C VAL A 58 2.42 -1.26 8.37
N LEU A 59 2.25 0.06 8.45
CA LEU A 59 3.11 0.94 9.22
C LEU A 59 2.55 1.09 10.64
N ASN A 60 3.34 0.69 11.62
CA ASN A 60 3.02 0.78 13.03
C ASN A 60 3.74 1.97 13.64
N THR A 61 2.98 2.79 14.36
CA THR A 61 3.44 3.95 15.12
C THR A 61 2.93 3.82 16.56
N LEU A 62 3.32 4.75 17.42
CA LEU A 62 2.78 4.85 18.78
C LEU A 62 1.83 6.04 18.83
N ASP A 63 0.62 5.82 19.33
CA ASP A 63 -0.33 6.91 19.54
C ASP A 63 0.28 8.01 20.41
N HIS A 64 0.07 9.27 20.02
CA HIS A 64 0.67 10.40 20.70
C HIS A 64 0.17 10.57 22.14
N TYR A 65 -1.08 10.21 22.43
CA TYR A 65 -1.73 10.49 23.71
C TYR A 65 -1.46 9.42 24.75
N ASP A 66 -1.53 8.14 24.38
CA ASP A 66 -1.45 7.02 25.32
C ASP A 66 -0.35 5.99 25.02
N LEU A 67 0.43 6.19 23.94
CA LEU A 67 1.48 5.29 23.47
C LEU A 67 0.98 3.89 23.07
N THR A 68 -0.33 3.73 22.82
CA THR A 68 -0.88 2.49 22.28
C THR A 68 -0.31 2.23 20.88
N PRO A 69 0.13 1.00 20.56
CA PRO A 69 0.55 0.67 19.20
C PRO A 69 -0.58 0.88 18.19
N PHE A 70 -0.31 1.68 17.17
CA PHE A 70 -1.26 2.02 16.12
C PHE A 70 -0.73 1.55 14.77
N GLY A 71 -1.36 0.54 14.19
CA GLY A 71 -1.04 0.00 12.85
C GLY A 71 -1.99 0.55 11.80
N ASN A 72 -1.44 1.07 10.70
CA ASN A 72 -2.22 1.56 9.57
C ASN A 72 -1.67 1.05 8.23
N VAL A 73 -2.55 0.84 7.26
CA VAL A 73 -2.18 0.40 5.91
C VAL A 73 -1.61 1.59 5.13
N MET A 74 -0.39 1.46 4.65
CA MET A 74 0.34 2.52 3.96
C MET A 74 0.89 2.04 2.64
N SER A 75 0.67 2.82 1.59
CA SER A 75 1.43 2.71 0.34
C SER A 75 2.87 3.17 0.54
N TYR A 76 3.81 2.53 -0.14
CA TYR A 76 5.21 2.90 -0.12
C TYR A 76 5.90 2.63 -1.46
N SER A 77 7.09 3.18 -1.62
CA SER A 77 8.03 2.80 -2.66
C SER A 77 9.42 2.69 -2.06
N ASP A 78 10.23 1.75 -2.53
CA ASP A 78 11.63 1.62 -2.10
C ASP A 78 12.62 2.45 -2.94
N ALA A 79 12.12 3.12 -3.99
CA ALA A 79 12.89 3.84 -5.00
C ALA A 79 14.07 3.04 -5.61
N GLY A 80 14.00 1.71 -5.60
CA GLY A 80 15.08 0.81 -6.03
C GLY A 80 16.29 0.75 -5.07
N THR A 81 16.18 1.32 -3.88
CA THR A 81 17.25 1.35 -2.85
C THR A 81 17.04 0.33 -1.73
N GLY A 82 15.83 -0.24 -1.62
CA GLY A 82 15.43 -1.10 -0.51
C GLY A 82 15.06 -0.33 0.78
N THR A 83 14.98 1.00 0.74
CA THR A 83 14.50 1.86 1.83
C THR A 83 13.04 2.28 1.57
N PRO A 84 12.08 1.88 2.42
CA PRO A 84 10.69 2.29 2.23
C PRO A 84 10.48 3.79 2.45
N TYR A 85 9.90 4.46 1.45
CA TYR A 85 9.45 5.85 1.50
C TYR A 85 7.92 5.91 1.50
N PHE A 86 7.37 6.77 2.35
CA PHE A 86 5.93 6.93 2.54
C PHE A 86 5.51 8.37 2.22
N TYR A 87 4.30 8.54 1.69
CA TYR A 87 3.67 9.85 1.55
C TYR A 87 2.60 10.03 2.62
N LEU A 88 2.97 10.69 3.73
CA LEU A 88 2.12 10.82 4.90
C LEU A 88 1.60 12.25 5.07
N THR A 89 0.30 12.37 5.34
CA THR A 89 -0.29 13.62 5.81
C THR A 89 -0.08 13.73 7.32
N THR A 90 0.26 14.92 7.81
CA THR A 90 0.47 15.16 9.24
C THR A 90 -0.78 15.67 9.97
N THR A 91 -1.86 15.92 9.23
CA THR A 91 -3.07 16.61 9.75
C THR A 91 -4.34 15.76 9.69
N ARG A 92 -4.45 14.83 8.74
CA ARG A 92 -5.64 13.99 8.56
C ARG A 92 -5.42 12.52 8.88
N ASP A 93 -4.16 12.08 8.86
CA ASP A 93 -3.80 10.69 9.14
C ASP A 93 -3.07 10.62 10.49
N PRO A 94 -3.59 9.86 11.47
CA PRO A 94 -2.94 9.70 12.76
C PRO A 94 -1.51 9.19 12.63
N THR A 95 -1.19 8.36 11.64
CA THR A 95 0.12 7.75 11.45
C THR A 95 1.21 8.78 11.23
N GLY A 96 0.97 9.77 10.35
CA GLY A 96 1.93 10.83 10.09
C GLY A 96 2.12 11.75 11.30
N PHE A 97 1.03 12.05 12.01
CA PHE A 97 1.07 12.82 13.24
C PHE A 97 1.80 12.08 14.38
N ASN A 98 1.55 10.79 14.54
CA ASN A 98 2.18 9.93 15.54
C ASN A 98 3.67 9.78 15.27
N ALA A 99 4.07 9.51 14.02
CA ALA A 99 5.47 9.42 13.62
C ALA A 99 6.25 10.73 13.83
N LEU A 100 5.59 11.88 13.65
CA LEU A 100 6.15 13.20 13.97
C LEU A 100 6.49 13.37 15.45
N LYS A 101 5.63 12.87 16.33
CA LYS A 101 5.78 13.01 17.79
C LYS A 101 6.73 11.98 18.36
N ASN A 102 6.69 10.77 17.83
CA ASN A 102 7.57 9.67 18.21
C ASN A 102 8.01 8.92 16.95
N PRO A 103 9.28 9.06 16.53
CA PRO A 103 9.72 8.47 15.26
C PRO A 103 9.84 6.95 15.32
N LYS A 104 9.78 6.31 16.50
CA LYS A 104 9.87 4.85 16.64
C LYS A 104 8.70 4.19 15.93
N SER A 105 9.01 3.34 14.96
CA SER A 105 8.02 2.67 14.13
C SER A 105 8.47 1.28 13.73
N SER A 106 7.53 0.48 13.23
CA SER A 106 7.83 -0.75 12.51
C SER A 106 6.98 -0.84 11.26
N PHE A 107 7.51 -1.42 10.19
CA PHE A 107 6.79 -1.59 8.93
C PHE A 107 6.77 -3.07 8.54
N THR A 108 5.57 -3.62 8.39
CA THR A 108 5.36 -5.04 8.10
C THR A 108 4.87 -5.24 6.68
N LEU A 109 5.46 -6.22 5.99
CA LEU A 109 5.11 -6.66 4.66
C LEU A 109 4.81 -8.15 4.65
N SER A 110 3.87 -8.56 3.81
CA SER A 110 3.52 -9.96 3.59
C SER A 110 3.79 -10.37 2.15
N GLU A 111 4.51 -11.48 1.96
CA GLU A 111 4.71 -12.08 0.63
C GLU A 111 3.36 -12.45 -0.02
N TYR A 112 2.35 -12.74 0.79
CA TYR A 112 1.02 -13.08 0.29
C TYR A 112 0.41 -12.00 -0.61
N GLU A 113 0.76 -10.74 -0.36
CA GLU A 113 0.29 -9.58 -1.14
C GLU A 113 0.83 -9.61 -2.58
N LEU A 114 1.96 -10.27 -2.80
CA LEU A 114 2.58 -10.43 -4.12
C LEU A 114 2.02 -11.61 -4.92
N GLY A 115 1.28 -12.53 -4.26
CA GLY A 115 0.79 -13.76 -4.88
C GLY A 115 1.90 -14.74 -5.28
N THR A 116 3.12 -14.57 -4.77
CA THR A 116 4.29 -15.42 -5.09
C THR A 116 4.42 -16.63 -4.16
N CYS A 117 3.74 -16.61 -3.03
CA CYS A 117 3.54 -17.79 -2.20
C CYS A 117 2.55 -18.74 -2.88
N ASN A 118 2.64 -20.04 -2.59
CA ASN A 118 1.67 -21.01 -3.11
C ASN A 118 0.24 -20.61 -2.70
N ALA A 119 -0.70 -20.58 -3.65
CA ALA A 119 -2.08 -20.13 -3.46
C ALA A 119 -2.86 -20.92 -2.37
N THR A 120 -2.43 -22.14 -2.04
CA THR A 120 -3.02 -22.94 -0.96
C THR A 120 -2.39 -22.68 0.41
N THR A 121 -1.33 -21.87 0.46
CA THR A 121 -0.61 -21.57 1.70
C THR A 121 -1.33 -20.45 2.44
N ASP A 122 -1.64 -20.73 3.71
CA ASP A 122 -2.18 -19.73 4.63
C ASP A 122 -1.20 -18.53 4.78
N PRO A 123 -1.68 -17.27 4.77
CA PRO A 123 -0.81 -16.09 4.93
C PRO A 123 0.00 -16.07 6.24
N GLN A 124 -0.40 -16.84 7.25
CA GLN A 124 0.34 -16.94 8.51
C GLN A 124 1.42 -18.03 8.50
N SER A 125 1.38 -18.94 7.52
CA SER A 125 2.35 -20.01 7.36
C SER A 125 3.77 -19.47 7.23
N PRO A 126 4.78 -20.08 7.88
CA PRO A 126 6.18 -19.67 7.74
C PRO A 126 6.73 -19.87 6.32
N LEU A 127 6.04 -20.66 5.48
CA LEU A 127 6.39 -20.83 4.07
C LEU A 127 6.00 -19.61 3.21
N CYS A 128 5.07 -18.80 3.69
CA CYS A 128 4.72 -17.50 3.12
C CYS A 128 5.39 -16.42 3.95
N ALA A 129 6.44 -15.82 3.41
CA ALA A 129 7.29 -14.97 4.20
C ALA A 129 6.59 -13.68 4.61
N LYS A 130 6.98 -13.16 5.78
CA LYS A 130 6.54 -11.88 6.32
C LYS A 130 7.72 -11.24 7.01
N ILE A 131 7.94 -9.96 6.72
CA ILE A 131 9.08 -9.22 7.25
C ILE A 131 8.59 -8.00 8.00
N THR A 132 9.25 -7.69 9.11
CA THR A 132 9.00 -6.49 9.90
C THR A 132 10.28 -5.69 10.01
N LEU A 133 10.29 -4.50 9.43
CA LEU A 133 11.38 -3.54 9.51
C LEU A 133 11.13 -2.63 10.72
N SER A 134 11.89 -2.82 11.79
CA SER A 134 11.80 -1.97 12.98
C SER A 134 12.83 -0.84 12.89
N GLY A 135 12.42 0.40 13.17
CA GLY A 135 13.32 1.54 13.03
C GLY A 135 12.69 2.86 13.42
N ARG A 136 13.04 3.89 12.65
CA ARG A 136 12.56 5.26 12.81
C ARG A 136 12.07 5.82 11.49
N VAL A 137 10.91 6.47 11.50
CA VAL A 137 10.43 7.27 10.37
C VAL A 137 10.98 8.69 10.52
N TYR A 138 11.61 9.18 9.46
CA TYR A 138 12.16 10.53 9.36
C TYR A 138 11.39 11.30 8.29
N ILE A 139 11.23 12.61 8.49
CA ILE A 139 10.59 13.47 7.51
C ILE A 139 11.66 14.07 6.63
N TYR A 140 11.59 13.74 5.35
CA TYR A 140 12.41 14.40 4.36
C TYR A 140 11.88 15.80 4.10
N ILE A 141 12.63 16.81 4.53
CA ILE A 141 12.40 18.19 4.10
C ILE A 141 13.23 18.41 2.85
N CYS A 142 12.56 18.48 1.71
CA CYS A 142 13.22 18.81 0.45
C CYS A 142 13.24 20.33 0.27
N SER A 143 14.42 20.94 0.30
CA SER A 143 14.62 22.32 -0.13
C SER A 143 15.17 22.32 -1.55
N SER A 144 14.32 22.67 -2.52
CA SER A 144 14.61 23.01 -3.93
C SER A 144 15.35 21.99 -4.81
N SER A 145 16.04 20.98 -4.27
CA SER A 145 16.68 19.85 -4.97
C SER A 145 17.32 18.83 -4.00
N PHE A 146 17.51 19.18 -2.71
CA PHE A 146 18.12 18.30 -1.71
C PHE A 146 17.14 17.99 -0.59
N CYS A 147 17.01 16.70 -0.27
CA CYS A 147 16.19 16.19 0.82
C CYS A 147 17.10 15.73 1.95
N PHE A 148 16.95 16.33 3.13
CA PHE A 148 17.66 15.92 4.34
C PHE A 148 16.71 15.12 5.25
N PRO A 149 17.19 14.06 5.93
CA PRO A 149 16.41 13.28 6.89
C PRO A 149 16.18 14.02 8.22
#